data_AF-A0A7S3JJG4-F1
#
_entry.id   AF-A0A7S3JJG4-F1
#
_cell.length_a   1.000
_cell.length_b   1.000
_cell.length_c   1.000
_cell.angle_alpha   90.00
_cell.angle_beta   90.00
_cell.angle_gamma   90.00
#
_symmetry.space_group_name_H-M   'P 1'
#
loop_
_entity.id
_entity.type
_entity.pdbx_description
1 polymer ?
#
loop_
_entity_poly.entity_id
_entity_poly.type
_entity_poly.pdbx_seq_one_letter_code
_entity_poly.pdbx_strand_id
1 'polypeptide(L)'
;SAVCLLAEADLCAVMIRLDKPQDEYAALQKEADARDHRIIGKNQGLFSQNELAPGSWFFSKEGAIVYNGLIEMMRQQYRFRGYDEVISPNLYNLKIFKISGHYQNYFKNMFMLRDGDSGMALKPMNCPGHYLIFKSKLQSYKDLPLRLAEFGVLHRNELSGALSGLSRCRRFQVDDCHIFCAESQIRDEIMDNLNF
;
A
#
# COMPACT_ATOMS: atom_id res chain seq x y z
N SER A 1 20.19 -12.78 29.28
CA SER A 1 21.34 -12.13 28.61
C SER A 1 21.59 -12.86 27.31
N ALA A 2 21.23 -12.27 26.17
CA ALA A 2 21.53 -12.84 24.86
C ALA A 2 22.86 -12.26 24.37
N VAL A 3 23.84 -13.13 24.13
CA VAL A 3 25.12 -12.79 23.47
C VAL A 3 24.99 -13.27 22.03
N CYS A 4 25.08 -12.34 21.08
CA CYS A 4 25.16 -12.67 19.66
C CYS A 4 26.65 -12.83 19.32
N LEU A 5 27.07 -14.02 18.90
CA LEU A 5 28.42 -14.26 18.40
C LEU A 5 28.33 -14.88 17.00
N LEU A 6 29.00 -14.20 16.07
CA LEU A 6 29.42 -14.58 14.73
C LEU A 6 28.38 -14.43 13.60
N ALA A 7 28.57 -13.35 12.86
CA ALA A 7 28.02 -13.12 11.53
C ALA A 7 29.13 -13.37 10.50
N GLU A 8 29.21 -14.60 9.97
CA GLU A 8 29.79 -14.85 8.65
C GLU A 8 28.91 -15.91 7.94
N ALA A 9 28.41 -15.52 6.75
CA ALA A 9 27.59 -16.28 5.80
C ALA A 9 26.18 -16.71 6.24
N ASP A 10 25.15 -16.01 5.72
CA ASP A 10 23.74 -16.42 5.42
C ASP A 10 22.98 -17.43 6.32
N LEU A 11 23.45 -17.71 7.53
CA LEU A 11 22.76 -18.50 8.54
C LEU A 11 22.16 -17.56 9.58
N CYS A 12 20.87 -17.25 9.43
CA CYS A 12 20.07 -16.75 10.54
C CYS A 12 19.77 -17.92 11.49
N ALA A 13 20.68 -18.21 12.42
CA ALA A 13 20.40 -19.07 13.56
C ALA A 13 19.86 -18.20 14.71
N VAL A 14 18.55 -18.28 14.98
CA VAL A 14 17.97 -17.65 16.16
C VAL A 14 18.06 -18.63 17.32
N MET A 15 19.00 -18.38 18.24
CA MET A 15 19.12 -19.16 19.47
C MET A 15 18.22 -18.55 20.55
N ILE A 16 16.95 -18.98 20.59
CA ILE A 16 16.00 -18.59 21.65
C ILE A 16 16.10 -19.62 22.77
N ARG A 17 16.24 -19.15 24.01
CA ARG A 17 16.00 -19.99 25.20
C ARG A 17 14.49 -20.25 25.22
N LEU A 18 14.07 -21.41 24.72
CA LEU A 18 12.65 -21.72 24.60
C LEU A 18 12.10 -22.10 25.98
N ASP A 19 11.10 -21.35 26.47
CA ASP A 19 10.23 -21.78 27.58
C ASP A 19 9.21 -22.85 27.11
N LYS A 20 9.16 -23.14 25.80
CA LYS A 20 8.27 -24.12 25.15
C LYS A 20 9.05 -25.21 24.41
N PRO A 21 8.53 -26.44 24.29
CA PRO A 21 9.23 -27.53 23.58
C PRO A 21 9.50 -27.18 22.11
N GLN A 22 10.66 -27.60 21.59
CA GLN A 22 11.07 -27.35 20.21
C GLN A 22 10.08 -27.90 19.16
N ASP A 23 9.36 -28.97 19.50
CA ASP A 23 8.32 -29.57 18.66
C ASP A 23 7.09 -28.66 18.51
N GLU A 24 6.75 -27.89 19.55
CA GLU A 24 5.63 -26.93 19.50
C GLU A 24 5.97 -25.77 18.57
N TYR A 25 7.21 -25.27 18.61
CA TYR A 25 7.68 -24.23 17.70
C TYR A 25 7.71 -24.70 16.25
N ALA A 26 8.19 -25.93 16.01
CA ALA A 26 8.20 -26.53 14.68
C ALA A 26 6.78 -26.71 14.12
N ALA A 27 5.82 -27.10 14.97
CA ALA A 27 4.42 -27.19 14.59
C ALA A 27 3.82 -25.82 14.20
N LEU A 28 4.11 -24.77 14.98
CA LEU A 28 3.66 -23.40 14.67
C LEU A 28 4.26 -22.87 13.36
N GLN A 29 5.54 -23.15 13.09
CA GLN A 29 6.16 -22.76 11.83
C GLN A 29 5.51 -23.48 10.64
N LYS A 30 5.26 -24.79 10.76
CA LYS A 30 4.59 -25.56 9.72
C LYS A 30 3.17 -25.06 9.44
N GLU A 31 2.45 -24.66 10.49
CA GLU A 31 1.13 -24.05 10.34
C GLU A 31 1.20 -22.68 9.66
N ALA A 32 2.18 -21.85 10.02
CA ALA A 32 2.41 -20.56 9.37
C ALA A 32 2.74 -20.72 7.88
N ASP A 33 3.62 -21.66 7.53
CA ASP A 33 3.99 -21.96 6.15
C ASP A 33 2.78 -22.46 5.33
N ALA A 34 1.89 -23.26 5.95
CA ALA A 34 0.66 -23.71 5.30
C ALA A 34 -0.34 -22.58 5.03
N ARG A 35 -0.25 -21.46 5.77
CA ARG A 35 -1.09 -20.27 5.61
C ARG A 35 -0.47 -19.20 4.71
N ASP A 36 0.67 -19.49 4.08
CA ASP A 36 1.32 -18.57 3.17
C ASP A 36 0.45 -18.30 1.93
N HIS A 37 0.11 -17.03 1.71
CA HIS A 37 -0.74 -16.61 0.60
C HIS A 37 -0.13 -16.95 -0.76
N ARG A 38 1.20 -17.07 -0.87
CA ARG A 38 1.89 -17.45 -2.11
C ARG A 38 1.59 -18.89 -2.49
N ILE A 39 1.50 -19.78 -1.49
CA ILE A 39 1.15 -21.18 -1.67
C ILE A 39 -0.34 -21.29 -1.98
N ILE A 40 -1.19 -20.67 -1.15
CA ILE A 40 -2.65 -20.71 -1.30
C ILE A 40 -3.08 -20.11 -2.64
N GLY A 41 -2.59 -18.91 -2.96
CA GLY A 41 -2.93 -18.18 -4.18
C GLY A 41 -2.50 -18.93 -5.43
N LYS A 42 -1.35 -19.61 -5.41
CA LYS A 42 -0.92 -20.47 -6.51
C LYS A 42 -1.82 -21.71 -6.65
N ASN A 43 -2.08 -22.42 -5.55
CA ASN A 43 -2.88 -23.64 -5.56
C ASN A 43 -4.34 -23.41 -5.98
N GLN A 44 -4.89 -22.25 -5.63
CA GLN A 44 -6.24 -21.82 -6.03
C GLN A 44 -6.25 -21.05 -7.36
N GLY A 45 -5.10 -20.86 -8.00
CA GLY A 45 -4.99 -20.15 -9.28
C GLY A 45 -5.46 -18.70 -9.22
N LEU A 46 -5.32 -17.99 -8.09
CA LEU A 46 -5.82 -16.62 -7.91
C LEU A 46 -4.93 -15.57 -8.57
N PHE A 47 -3.62 -15.73 -8.45
CA PHE A 47 -2.66 -14.77 -8.98
C PHE A 47 -1.34 -15.43 -9.36
N SER A 48 -0.61 -14.79 -10.27
CA SER A 48 0.68 -15.25 -10.75
C SER A 48 1.66 -14.09 -10.89
N GLN A 49 2.94 -14.46 -10.92
CA GLN A 49 4.05 -13.54 -11.19
C GLN A 49 4.67 -13.86 -12.55
N ASN A 50 5.30 -12.86 -13.14
CA ASN A 50 6.09 -13.02 -14.37
C ASN A 50 7.38 -12.22 -14.24
N GLU A 51 8.50 -12.77 -14.72
CA GLU A 51 9.81 -12.11 -14.68
C GLU A 51 9.85 -10.80 -15.47
N LEU A 52 8.97 -10.62 -16.46
CA LEU A 52 8.82 -9.38 -17.22
C LEU A 52 8.08 -8.28 -16.42
N ALA A 53 7.47 -8.62 -15.28
CA ALA A 53 6.74 -7.70 -14.42
C ALA A 53 7.08 -7.93 -12.93
N PRO A 54 8.36 -7.83 -12.52
CA PRO A 54 8.78 -8.15 -11.17
C PRO A 54 8.08 -7.25 -10.14
N GLY A 55 7.54 -7.85 -9.08
CA GLY A 55 6.79 -7.14 -8.05
C GLY A 55 5.43 -6.61 -8.50
N SER A 56 4.94 -7.03 -9.67
CA SER A 56 3.59 -6.73 -10.15
C SER A 56 2.86 -8.03 -10.47
N TRP A 57 1.70 -8.23 -9.86
CA TRP A 57 0.99 -9.50 -9.91
C TRP A 57 -0.14 -9.48 -10.93
N PHE A 58 -0.30 -10.60 -11.64
CA PHE A 58 -1.42 -10.86 -12.52
C PHE A 58 -2.51 -11.56 -11.72
N PHE A 59 -3.73 -11.05 -11.77
CA PHE A 59 -4.88 -11.70 -11.15
C PHE A 59 -5.63 -12.48 -12.23
N SER A 60 -5.93 -13.75 -11.94
CA SER A 60 -6.79 -14.57 -12.79
C SER A 60 -8.25 -14.12 -12.67
N LYS A 61 -9.16 -14.81 -13.35
CA LYS A 61 -10.59 -14.63 -13.17
C LYS A 61 -11.00 -14.82 -11.71
N GLU A 62 -10.51 -15.86 -11.07
CA GLU A 62 -10.84 -16.22 -9.68
C GLU A 62 -10.26 -15.19 -8.71
N GLY A 63 -9.01 -14.75 -8.94
CA GLY A 63 -8.41 -13.67 -8.16
C GLY A 63 -9.13 -12.34 -8.32
N ALA A 64 -9.60 -12.03 -9.53
CA ALA A 64 -10.36 -10.82 -9.81
C ALA A 64 -11.71 -10.80 -9.08
N ILE A 65 -12.38 -11.95 -8.90
CA ILE A 65 -13.60 -12.05 -8.10
C ILE A 65 -13.33 -11.64 -6.65
N VAL A 66 -12.28 -12.20 -6.04
CA VAL A 66 -11.89 -11.87 -4.66
C VAL A 66 -11.54 -10.38 -4.55
N TYR A 67 -10.69 -9.90 -5.46
CA TYR A 67 -10.25 -8.51 -5.50
C TYR A 67 -11.41 -7.51 -5.63
N ASN A 68 -12.36 -7.75 -6.55
CA ASN A 68 -13.53 -6.90 -6.73
C ASN A 68 -14.50 -6.99 -5.55
N GLY A 69 -14.62 -8.15 -4.91
CA GLY A 69 -15.39 -8.31 -3.68
C GLY A 69 -14.85 -7.44 -2.54
N LEU A 70 -13.53 -7.38 -2.37
CA LEU A 70 -12.88 -6.49 -1.40
C LEU A 70 -13.11 -5.01 -1.73
N ILE A 71 -13.00 -4.63 -3.00
CA ILE A 71 -13.29 -3.25 -3.44
C ILE A 71 -14.75 -2.89 -3.12
N GLU A 72 -15.71 -3.76 -3.45
CA GLU A 72 -17.11 -3.46 -3.21
C GLU A 72 -17.43 -3.37 -1.72
N MET A 73 -16.83 -4.24 -0.89
CA MET A 73 -16.90 -4.15 0.57
C MET A 73 -16.41 -2.78 1.06
N MET A 74 -15.27 -2.30 0.57
CA MET A 74 -14.75 -0.98 0.96
C MET A 74 -15.59 0.17 0.41
N ARG A 75 -16.13 0.06 -0.81
CA ARG A 75 -17.07 1.06 -1.35
C ARG A 75 -18.33 1.20 -0.52
N GLN A 76 -18.84 0.10 0.05
CA GLN A 76 -19.96 0.18 1.00
C GLN A 76 -19.60 1.01 2.23
N GLN A 77 -18.39 0.83 2.78
CA GLN A 77 -17.90 1.65 3.90
C GLN A 77 -17.75 3.12 3.51
N TYR A 78 -17.19 3.41 2.34
CA TYR A 78 -17.08 4.78 1.83
C TYR A 78 -18.43 5.48 1.70
N ARG A 79 -19.42 4.81 1.09
CA ARG A 79 -20.78 5.36 0.97
C ARG A 79 -21.45 5.59 2.33
N PHE A 80 -21.31 4.63 3.25
CA PHE A 80 -21.87 4.76 4.59
C PHE A 80 -21.26 5.93 5.37
N ARG A 81 -19.96 6.17 5.19
CA ARG A 81 -19.20 7.21 5.91
C ARG A 81 -19.10 8.55 5.17
N GLY A 82 -19.77 8.68 4.02
CA GLY A 82 -19.81 9.92 3.24
C GLY A 82 -18.48 10.31 2.60
N TYR A 83 -17.72 9.32 2.10
CA TYR A 83 -16.56 9.56 1.24
C TYR A 83 -16.98 9.68 -0.22
N ASP A 84 -16.43 10.68 -0.89
CA ASP A 84 -16.53 10.83 -2.34
C ASP A 84 -15.41 10.03 -3.02
N GLU A 85 -15.79 8.98 -3.77
CA GLU A 85 -14.83 8.25 -4.60
C GLU A 85 -14.38 9.12 -5.78
N VAL A 86 -13.08 9.37 -5.87
CA VAL A 86 -12.44 10.15 -6.93
C VAL A 86 -11.40 9.31 -7.66
N ILE A 87 -10.97 9.77 -8.84
CA ILE A 87 -9.92 9.13 -9.63
C ILE A 87 -8.88 10.19 -9.96
N SER A 88 -7.62 9.93 -9.61
CA SER A 88 -6.51 10.81 -9.90
C SER A 88 -5.51 10.16 -10.87
N PRO A 89 -4.76 10.95 -11.67
CA PRO A 89 -3.76 10.40 -12.59
C PRO A 89 -2.72 9.50 -11.90
N ASN A 90 -2.12 8.59 -12.68
CA ASN A 90 -0.99 7.77 -12.21
C ASN A 90 0.37 8.41 -12.48
N LEU A 91 0.45 9.35 -13.41
CA LEU A 91 1.68 9.96 -13.89
C LEU A 91 1.63 11.47 -13.66
N TYR A 92 2.68 12.02 -13.04
CA TYR A 92 2.77 13.45 -12.75
C TYR A 92 4.13 14.02 -13.11
N ASN A 93 4.14 15.33 -13.37
CA ASN A 93 5.37 16.11 -13.40
C ASN A 93 6.03 16.09 -12.02
N LEU A 94 7.35 15.85 -11.97
CA LEU A 94 8.13 15.79 -10.72
C LEU A 94 7.95 17.01 -9.81
N LYS A 95 7.58 18.17 -10.36
CA LYS A 95 7.27 19.39 -9.59
C LYS A 95 6.26 19.14 -8.46
N ILE A 96 5.24 18.29 -8.67
CA ILE A 96 4.22 18.04 -7.64
C ILE A 96 4.81 17.39 -6.38
N PHE A 97 5.77 16.47 -6.56
CA PHE A 97 6.42 15.78 -5.45
C PHE A 97 7.45 16.66 -4.75
N LYS A 98 8.05 17.62 -5.47
CA LYS A 98 8.93 18.63 -4.87
C LYS A 98 8.13 19.61 -4.01
N ILE A 99 7.00 20.11 -4.54
CA ILE A 99 6.12 21.06 -3.83
C ILE A 99 5.52 20.41 -2.58
N SER A 100 5.10 19.15 -2.67
CA SER A 100 4.52 18.43 -1.52
C SER A 100 5.56 17.90 -0.53
N GLY A 101 6.86 18.09 -0.76
CA GLY A 101 7.94 17.60 0.10
C GLY A 101 8.28 16.11 -0.06
N HIS A 102 7.43 15.32 -0.73
CA HIS A 102 7.61 13.87 -0.89
C HIS A 102 8.83 13.48 -1.71
N TYR A 103 9.34 14.35 -2.58
CA TYR A 103 10.50 14.05 -3.42
C TYR A 103 11.70 13.63 -2.56
N GLN A 104 11.99 14.32 -1.46
CA GLN A 104 13.16 14.03 -0.63
C GLN A 104 13.10 12.62 -0.01
N ASN A 105 11.90 12.18 0.39
CA ASN A 105 11.69 10.91 1.07
C ASN A 105 11.52 9.74 0.10
N TYR A 106 10.88 9.96 -1.05
CA TYR A 106 10.48 8.88 -1.96
C TYR A 106 11.33 8.79 -3.22
N PHE A 107 12.19 9.76 -3.54
CA PHE A 107 12.94 9.81 -4.80
C PHE A 107 13.66 8.50 -5.15
N LYS A 108 14.33 7.87 -4.18
CA LYS A 108 15.04 6.59 -4.39
C LYS A 108 14.11 5.43 -4.76
N ASN A 109 12.85 5.51 -4.32
CA ASN A 109 11.83 4.48 -4.48
C ASN A 109 10.74 4.89 -5.48
N MET A 110 11.00 5.86 -6.37
CA MET A 110 10.06 6.27 -7.41
C MET A 110 10.46 5.75 -8.78
N PHE A 111 9.46 5.35 -9.57
CA PHE A 111 9.66 5.12 -11.00
C PHE A 111 9.59 6.45 -11.74
N MET A 112 10.70 6.82 -12.39
CA MET A 112 10.84 8.06 -13.13
C MET A 112 10.94 7.80 -14.63
N LEU A 113 10.32 8.68 -15.40
CA LEU A 113 10.34 8.70 -16.85
C LEU A 113 11.00 10.01 -17.29
N ARG A 114 11.85 9.92 -18.31
CA ARG A 114 12.45 11.09 -18.94
C ARG A 114 11.44 11.70 -19.91
N ASP A 115 11.19 13.00 -19.80
CA ASP A 115 10.24 13.73 -20.66
C ASP A 115 10.80 15.12 -21.06
N GLY A 116 11.67 15.14 -22.06
CA GLY A 116 12.42 16.34 -22.44
C GLY A 116 13.29 16.85 -21.28
N ASP A 117 13.16 18.13 -20.95
CA ASP A 117 13.82 18.78 -19.80
C ASP A 117 13.03 18.62 -18.49
N SER A 118 11.80 18.12 -18.56
CA SER A 118 10.96 17.85 -17.40
C SER A 118 11.01 16.37 -17.03
N GLY A 119 11.06 16.07 -15.74
CA GLY A 119 10.90 14.69 -15.28
C GLY A 119 9.44 14.38 -15.01
N MET A 120 9.01 13.18 -15.41
CA MET A 120 7.71 12.61 -15.04
C MET A 120 7.93 11.43 -14.09
N ALA A 121 6.97 11.15 -13.21
CA ALA A 121 7.06 10.00 -12.31
C ALA A 121 5.70 9.38 -12.02
N LEU A 122 5.70 8.06 -11.86
CA LEU A 122 4.52 7.34 -11.36
C LEU A 122 4.30 7.71 -9.89
N LYS A 123 3.03 7.89 -9.50
CA LYS A 123 2.69 8.28 -8.12
C LYS A 123 3.07 7.16 -7.13
N PRO A 124 3.81 7.46 -6.05
CA PRO A 124 4.07 6.52 -4.96
C PRO A 124 2.99 6.55 -3.85
N MET A 125 2.04 7.49 -3.96
CA MET A 125 0.93 7.78 -3.05
C MET A 125 -0.14 8.66 -3.74
N ASN A 126 -1.38 8.71 -3.22
CA ASN A 126 -2.44 9.52 -3.83
C ASN A 126 -2.53 10.95 -3.30
N CYS A 127 -1.94 11.26 -2.13
CA CYS A 127 -2.10 12.52 -1.41
C CYS A 127 -1.95 13.78 -2.29
N PRO A 128 -0.89 13.91 -3.13
CA PRO A 128 -0.73 15.10 -3.97
C PRO A 128 -1.84 15.26 -5.02
N GLY A 129 -2.38 14.15 -5.54
CA GLY A 129 -3.51 14.17 -6.46
C GLY A 129 -4.80 14.61 -5.79
N HIS A 130 -5.09 14.11 -4.59
CA HIS A 130 -6.26 14.50 -3.80
C HIS A 130 -6.21 15.98 -3.42
N TYR A 131 -5.02 16.50 -3.09
CA TYR A 131 -4.82 17.93 -2.87
C TYR A 131 -5.12 18.77 -4.12
N LEU A 132 -4.73 18.33 -5.32
CA LEU A 132 -5.09 19.04 -6.56
C LEU A 132 -6.60 19.04 -6.83
N ILE A 133 -7.29 17.93 -6.51
CA ILE A 133 -8.76 17.86 -6.61
C ILE A 133 -9.40 18.85 -5.64
N PHE A 134 -8.97 18.86 -4.37
CA PHE A 134 -9.43 19.83 -3.36
C PHE A 134 -9.22 21.28 -3.84
N LYS A 135 -8.01 21.59 -4.33
CA LYS A 135 -7.65 22.92 -4.84
C LYS A 135 -8.38 23.34 -6.11
N SER A 136 -8.89 22.38 -6.90
CA SER A 136 -9.53 22.68 -8.20
C SER A 136 -10.88 23.39 -8.07
N LYS A 137 -11.50 23.34 -6.88
CA LYS A 137 -12.79 23.98 -6.58
C LYS A 137 -12.62 25.06 -5.53
N LEU A 138 -13.49 26.07 -5.56
CA LEU A 138 -13.64 27.00 -4.46
C LEU A 138 -14.28 26.25 -3.28
N GLN A 139 -13.63 26.25 -2.12
CA GLN A 139 -14.08 25.53 -0.94
C GLN A 139 -14.64 26.52 0.08
N SER A 140 -15.86 26.30 0.54
CA SER A 140 -16.43 27.02 1.69
C SER A 140 -16.09 26.27 2.97
N TYR A 141 -16.00 26.98 4.10
CA TYR A 141 -15.90 26.34 5.41
C TYR A 141 -17.11 25.44 5.71
N LYS A 142 -18.26 25.70 5.07
CA LYS A 142 -19.49 24.92 5.19
C LYS A 142 -19.41 23.56 4.48
N ASP A 143 -18.48 23.42 3.55
CA ASP A 143 -18.28 22.19 2.78
C ASP A 143 -17.33 21.22 3.52
N LEU A 144 -16.79 21.63 4.68
CA LEU A 144 -15.94 20.79 5.52
C LEU A 144 -16.78 20.03 6.55
N PRO A 145 -16.46 18.75 6.82
CA PRO A 145 -15.32 18.00 6.31
C PRO A 145 -15.57 17.43 4.90
N LEU A 146 -14.59 17.59 4.00
CA LEU A 146 -14.57 16.94 2.69
C LEU A 146 -13.75 15.65 2.78
N ARG A 147 -14.34 14.52 2.39
CA ARG A 147 -13.70 13.21 2.46
C ARG A 147 -13.53 12.64 1.06
N LEU A 148 -12.29 12.53 0.59
CA LEU A 148 -11.98 11.94 -0.70
C LEU A 148 -11.45 10.52 -0.51
N ALA A 149 -11.92 9.57 -1.31
CA ALA A 149 -11.41 8.21 -1.34
C ALA A 149 -11.02 7.81 -2.77
N GLU A 150 -9.99 6.99 -2.92
CA GLU A 150 -9.58 6.49 -4.22
C GLU A 150 -8.92 5.12 -4.04
N PHE A 151 -9.35 4.14 -4.84
CA PHE A 151 -8.57 2.91 -5.00
C PHE A 151 -7.43 3.18 -6.01
N GLY A 152 -6.44 3.97 -5.59
CA GLY A 152 -5.44 4.52 -6.51
C GLY A 152 -4.34 3.51 -6.81
N VAL A 153 -3.99 3.34 -8.09
CA VAL A 153 -2.87 2.48 -8.48
C VAL A 153 -1.55 3.19 -8.19
N LEU A 154 -0.76 2.62 -7.29
CA LEU A 154 0.50 3.18 -6.82
C LEU A 154 1.68 2.34 -7.28
N HIS A 155 2.82 3.02 -7.45
CA HIS A 155 4.07 2.37 -7.79
C HIS A 155 5.20 2.81 -6.87
N ARG A 156 5.94 1.85 -6.31
CA ARG A 156 7.17 2.07 -5.55
C ARG A 156 8.27 1.17 -6.08
N ASN A 157 9.43 1.74 -6.38
CA ASN A 157 10.60 1.02 -6.89
C ASN A 157 11.32 0.29 -5.74
N GLU A 158 10.64 -0.69 -5.16
CA GLU A 158 11.19 -1.57 -4.13
C GLU A 158 12.37 -2.38 -4.69
N LEU A 159 13.40 -2.60 -3.85
CA LEU A 159 14.55 -3.42 -4.19
C LEU A 159 14.10 -4.84 -4.53
N SER A 160 14.64 -5.41 -5.62
CA SER A 160 14.20 -6.73 -6.11
C SER A 160 14.30 -7.83 -5.05
N GLY A 161 15.35 -7.81 -4.22
CA GLY A 161 15.54 -8.79 -3.14
C GLY A 161 14.58 -8.63 -1.94
N ALA A 162 13.82 -7.54 -1.89
CA ALA A 162 12.86 -7.29 -0.82
C ALA A 162 11.41 -7.65 -1.21
N LEU A 163 11.17 -8.02 -2.47
CA LEU A 163 9.83 -8.37 -2.95
C LEU A 163 9.37 -9.69 -2.32
N SER A 164 8.12 -9.73 -1.84
CA SER A 164 7.57 -10.94 -1.21
C SER A 164 6.06 -11.03 -1.39
N GLY A 165 5.63 -11.92 -2.29
CA GLY A 165 4.21 -12.17 -2.55
C GLY A 165 3.45 -10.89 -2.87
N LEU A 166 2.17 -10.86 -2.50
CA LEU A 166 1.35 -9.64 -2.45
C LEU A 166 1.70 -8.67 -1.28
N SER A 167 2.51 -9.09 -0.31
CA SER A 167 2.79 -8.29 0.90
C SER A 167 3.80 -7.16 0.65
N ARG A 168 4.72 -7.35 -0.30
CA ARG A 168 5.68 -6.31 -0.71
C ARG A 168 5.86 -6.31 -2.22
N CYS A 169 5.18 -5.36 -2.87
CA CYS A 169 5.06 -5.24 -4.32
C CYS A 169 5.59 -3.90 -4.83
N ARG A 170 5.88 -3.84 -6.13
CA ARG A 170 6.18 -2.60 -6.85
C ARG A 170 4.94 -1.87 -7.34
N ARG A 171 3.89 -2.62 -7.71
CA ARG A 171 2.56 -2.10 -8.04
C ARG A 171 1.58 -2.58 -6.99
N PHE A 172 0.80 -1.67 -6.43
CA PHE A 172 -0.25 -1.99 -5.46
C PHE A 172 -1.37 -0.95 -5.55
N GLN A 173 -2.49 -1.26 -4.91
CA GLN A 173 -3.64 -0.37 -4.83
C GLN A 173 -4.04 -0.31 -3.37
N VAL A 174 -4.19 0.91 -2.87
CA VAL A 174 -4.58 1.16 -1.49
C VAL A 174 -6.00 1.70 -1.53
N ASP A 175 -6.81 1.26 -0.58
CA ASP A 175 -8.05 1.88 -0.13
C ASP A 175 -7.73 3.23 0.53
N ASP A 176 -7.19 4.16 -0.25
CA ASP A 176 -6.61 5.39 0.25
C ASP A 176 -7.68 6.48 0.39
N CYS A 177 -7.58 7.29 1.44
CA CYS A 177 -8.50 8.38 1.68
C CYS A 177 -7.82 9.59 2.32
N HIS A 178 -8.35 10.78 2.01
CA HIS A 178 -7.87 12.04 2.55
C HIS A 178 -9.06 12.89 3.00
N ILE A 179 -9.03 13.30 4.26
CA ILE A 179 -10.04 14.16 4.86
C ILE A 179 -9.47 15.57 4.96
N PHE A 180 -10.15 16.52 4.33
CA PHE A 180 -9.90 17.94 4.49
C PHE A 180 -10.93 18.47 5.49
N CYS A 181 -10.47 18.93 6.65
CA CYS A 181 -11.35 19.40 7.72
C CYS A 181 -10.75 20.63 8.42
N ALA A 182 -11.59 21.34 9.18
CA ALA A 182 -11.14 22.41 10.05
C ALA A 182 -10.38 21.82 11.25
N GLU A 183 -9.49 22.61 11.86
CA GLU A 183 -8.70 22.16 13.01
C GLU A 183 -9.56 21.66 14.17
N SER A 184 -10.70 22.32 14.41
CA SER A 184 -11.67 21.92 15.44
C SER A 184 -12.33 20.56 15.17
N GLN A 185 -12.34 20.08 13.93
CA GLN A 185 -12.96 18.81 13.52
C GLN A 185 -11.98 17.63 13.55
N ILE A 186 -10.67 17.88 13.67
CA ILE A 186 -9.64 16.82 13.58
C ILE A 186 -9.90 15.68 14.55
N ARG A 187 -10.23 16.00 15.80
CA ARG A 187 -10.47 14.98 16.83
C ARG A 187 -11.67 14.10 16.47
N ASP A 188 -12.77 14.71 16.07
CA ASP A 188 -14.01 14.01 15.77
C ASP A 188 -13.82 13.11 14.54
N GLU A 189 -13.16 13.62 13.48
CA GLU A 189 -12.83 12.82 12.30
C GLU A 189 -11.92 11.62 12.64
N ILE A 190 -10.92 11.78 13.52
CA ILE A 190 -10.07 10.66 13.95
C ILE A 190 -10.91 9.62 14.69
N MET A 191 -11.76 10.04 15.62
CA MET A 191 -12.60 9.12 16.40
C MET A 191 -13.58 8.35 15.51
N ASP A 192 -14.21 9.03 14.55
CA ASP A 192 -15.12 8.39 13.60
C ASP A 192 -14.41 7.37 12.71
N ASN A 193 -13.15 7.62 12.33
CA ASN A 193 -12.34 6.67 11.54
C ASN A 193 -11.92 5.42 12.33
N LEU A 194 -11.70 5.54 13.64
CA LEU A 194 -11.31 4.42 14.50
C LEU A 194 -12.49 3.51 14.89
N ASN A 195 -13.72 4.01 14.81
CA ASN A 195 -14.92 3.25 15.07
C ASN A 195 -15.23 2.34 13.86
N PHE A 196 -14.56 1.19 13.79
CA PHE A 196 -14.81 0.11 12.81
C PHE A 196 -15.72 -0.99 13.37
#